data_AF-A0AAV7F327-F1
#
_entry.id   AF-A0AAV7F327-F1
#
_cell.length_a   1.000
_cell.length_b   1.000
_cell.length_c   1.000
_cell.angle_alpha   90.00
_cell.angle_beta   90.00
_cell.angle_gamma   90.00
#
_symmetry.space_group_name_H-M   'P 1'
#
loop_
_entity.id
_entity.type
_entity.pdbx_description
1 polymer ?
#
loop_
_entity_poly.entity_id
_entity_poly.type
_entity_poly.pdbx_seq_one_letter_code
_entity_poly.pdbx_strand_id
1 'polypeptide(L)'
;MGSECKYDIRQNAYIKLVLHALKHKTSSVNGILVGRLLGDNLVEISDSIPLSHTQIPLLPTLEIALLQVEEYFKSEGLGVVGYYHANERYDDSDLGNVSKKIGDQISRYFPQAAILLLDNKKLEALQKGNDTSPAVQLYTKDASKSWRQAGADSSSQLSLKEPSANVVLLDYISTEKGKEIVDFDDHLDDISKDWLNADIFK
;
A
#
# COMPACT_ATOMS: atom_id res chain seq x y z
N MET A 1 -23.09 0.58 15.67
CA MET A 1 -22.44 1.87 15.36
C MET A 1 -20.98 1.54 15.12
N GLY A 2 -20.58 1.34 13.87
CA GLY A 2 -19.16 1.18 13.55
C GLY A 2 -18.54 2.55 13.60
N SER A 3 -17.63 2.79 14.52
CA SER A 3 -16.90 4.05 14.58
C SER A 3 -16.13 4.24 13.28
N GLU A 4 -16.28 5.42 12.65
CA GLU A 4 -15.51 5.79 11.47
C GLU A 4 -14.02 5.79 11.85
N CYS A 5 -13.27 4.85 11.28
CA CYS A 5 -11.84 4.75 11.49
C CYS A 5 -11.12 5.73 10.54
N LYS A 6 -10.10 6.41 11.05
CA LYS A 6 -9.18 7.24 10.25
C LYS A 6 -7.91 6.46 9.95
N TYR A 7 -7.26 6.81 8.86
CA TYR A 7 -6.06 6.14 8.38
C TYR A 7 -4.99 7.19 8.10
N ASP A 8 -3.86 7.08 8.79
CA ASP A 8 -2.70 7.93 8.56
C ASP A 8 -1.58 7.08 7.96
N ILE A 9 -1.17 7.41 6.75
CA ILE A 9 -0.04 6.76 6.10
C ILE A 9 1.22 7.62 6.24
N ARG A 10 2.30 7.01 6.73
CA ARG A 10 3.60 7.66 6.83
C ARG A 10 4.22 7.87 5.44
N GLN A 11 5.05 8.89 5.34
CA GLN A 11 5.76 9.30 4.13
C GLN A 11 6.44 8.12 3.43
N ASN A 12 7.26 7.34 4.14
CA ASN A 12 8.03 6.26 3.52
C ASN A 12 7.13 5.15 2.98
N ALA A 13 6.05 4.80 3.70
CA ALA A 13 5.05 3.84 3.23
C ALA A 13 4.41 4.33 1.92
N TYR A 14 3.97 5.58 1.88
CA TYR A 14 3.36 6.16 0.69
C TYR A 14 4.33 6.24 -0.50
N ILE A 15 5.56 6.70 -0.27
CA ILE A 15 6.55 6.80 -1.35
C ILE A 15 6.89 5.41 -1.87
N LYS A 16 7.14 4.43 -1.00
CA LYS A 16 7.54 3.08 -1.39
C LYS A 16 6.48 2.38 -2.25
N LEU A 17 5.21 2.41 -1.85
CA LEU A 17 4.13 1.81 -2.66
C LEU A 17 3.95 2.52 -4.01
N VAL A 18 4.13 3.85 -4.07
CA VAL A 18 4.05 4.60 -5.33
C VAL A 18 5.22 4.26 -6.23
N LEU A 19 6.45 4.26 -5.72
CA LEU A 19 7.63 3.93 -6.52
C LEU A 19 7.57 2.50 -7.05
N HIS A 20 7.05 1.55 -6.27
CA HIS A 20 6.80 0.19 -6.73
C HIS A 20 5.89 0.15 -7.97
N ALA A 21 4.76 0.86 -7.92
CA ALA A 21 3.85 0.96 -9.07
C ALA A 21 4.47 1.68 -10.27
N LEU A 22 5.27 2.72 -10.03
CA LEU A 22 5.95 3.47 -11.09
C LEU A 22 7.09 2.68 -11.74
N LYS A 23 7.71 1.73 -11.03
CA LYS A 23 8.71 0.80 -11.58
C LYS A 23 8.07 -0.18 -12.57
N HIS A 24 6.86 -0.67 -12.29
CA HIS A 24 6.16 -1.68 -13.08
C HIS A 24 4.89 -1.15 -13.77
N LYS A 25 5.03 -0.11 -14.61
CA LYS A 25 3.91 0.65 -15.19
C LYS A 25 2.93 -0.14 -16.06
N THR A 26 3.34 -1.29 -16.59
CA THR A 26 2.56 -2.12 -17.50
C THR A 26 2.08 -3.41 -16.86
N SER A 27 2.16 -3.52 -15.54
CA SER A 27 1.83 -4.72 -14.79
C SER A 27 1.00 -4.35 -13.57
N SER A 28 0.15 -5.27 -13.13
CA SER A 28 -0.47 -5.12 -11.82
C SER A 28 0.60 -5.24 -10.74
N VAL A 29 0.56 -4.34 -9.74
CA VAL A 29 1.42 -4.46 -8.56
C VAL A 29 0.60 -4.67 -7.31
N ASN A 30 1.18 -5.31 -6.31
CA ASN A 30 0.57 -5.46 -5.01
C ASN A 30 1.59 -5.49 -3.87
N GLY A 31 1.08 -5.27 -2.67
CA GLY A 31 1.86 -5.41 -1.46
C GLY A 31 1.01 -5.30 -0.20
N ILE A 32 1.65 -5.43 0.95
CA ILE A 32 1.01 -5.38 2.27
C ILE A 32 1.33 -4.08 2.98
N LEU A 33 0.40 -3.64 3.83
CA LEU A 33 0.55 -2.44 4.63
C LEU A 33 0.85 -2.87 6.06
N VAL A 34 1.91 -2.29 6.63
CA VAL A 34 2.39 -2.59 7.98
C VAL A 34 2.14 -1.39 8.86
N GLY A 35 1.63 -1.62 10.06
CA GLY A 35 1.15 -0.55 10.91
C GLY A 35 0.62 -1.02 12.25
N ARG A 36 -0.15 -0.15 12.89
CA ARG A 36 -0.83 -0.44 14.16
C ARG A 36 -2.10 0.39 14.31
N LEU A 37 -3.00 -0.08 15.17
CA LEU A 37 -4.13 0.72 15.64
C LEU A 37 -3.65 1.60 16.82
N LEU A 38 -3.86 2.91 16.71
CA LEU A 38 -3.62 3.90 17.76
C LEU A 38 -4.96 4.32 18.38
N GLY A 39 -5.10 4.06 19.69
CA GLY A 39 -6.39 4.21 20.37
C GLY A 39 -7.43 3.25 19.76
N ASP A 40 -8.65 3.74 19.56
CA ASP A 40 -9.75 2.89 19.08
C ASP A 40 -10.07 3.10 17.58
N ASN A 41 -9.70 4.24 17.00
CA ASN A 41 -10.24 4.70 15.71
C ASN A 41 -9.20 5.28 14.75
N LEU A 42 -7.90 5.12 14.98
CA LEU A 42 -6.85 5.59 14.06
C LEU A 42 -5.90 4.45 13.68
N VAL A 43 -5.88 4.05 12.42
CA VAL A 43 -4.88 3.12 11.90
C VAL A 43 -3.69 3.91 11.36
N GLU A 44 -2.53 3.73 11.98
CA GLU A 44 -1.27 4.26 11.47
C GLU A 44 -0.62 3.20 10.55
N ILE A 45 -0.51 3.51 9.26
CA ILE A 45 0.26 2.74 8.29
C ILE A 45 1.70 3.27 8.34
N SER A 46 2.58 2.50 8.97
CA SER A 46 3.97 2.86 9.22
C SER A 46 4.89 2.54 8.05
N ASP A 47 4.66 1.43 7.37
CA ASP A 47 5.42 1.01 6.19
C ASP A 47 4.52 0.26 5.20
N SER A 48 4.99 0.09 3.96
CA SER A 48 4.39 -0.76 2.94
C SER A 48 5.42 -1.76 2.46
N ILE A 49 5.06 -3.02 2.23
CA ILE A 49 6.00 -4.02 1.72
C ILE A 49 5.56 -4.43 0.31
N PRO A 50 6.35 -4.08 -0.73
CA PRO A 50 6.13 -4.56 -2.08
C PRO A 50 6.24 -6.07 -2.17
N LEU A 51 5.19 -6.72 -2.66
CA LEU A 51 5.15 -8.17 -2.78
C LEU A 51 5.43 -8.62 -4.20
N SER A 52 4.66 -8.13 -5.16
CA SER A 52 4.69 -8.70 -6.50
C SER A 52 4.29 -7.68 -7.56
N HIS A 53 4.90 -7.84 -8.72
CA HIS A 53 4.59 -7.16 -9.98
C HIS A 53 4.07 -8.13 -11.05
N THR A 54 3.66 -9.34 -10.66
CA THR A 54 3.08 -10.34 -11.56
C THR A 54 1.57 -10.48 -11.33
N GLN A 55 0.85 -10.97 -12.35
CA GLN A 55 -0.62 -10.91 -12.44
C GLN A 55 -1.36 -11.63 -11.29
N ILE A 56 -0.69 -12.50 -10.53
CA ILE A 56 -1.29 -13.24 -9.42
C ILE A 56 -0.20 -13.51 -8.36
N PRO A 57 -0.27 -12.92 -7.15
CA PRO A 57 0.54 -13.43 -6.05
C PRO A 57 0.12 -14.88 -5.81
N LEU A 58 1.01 -15.82 -6.09
CA LEU A 58 0.79 -17.22 -5.76
C LEU A 58 0.62 -17.32 -4.25
N LEU A 59 -0.43 -18.01 -3.79
CA LEU A 59 -0.74 -18.13 -2.36
C LEU A 59 0.49 -18.51 -1.51
N PRO A 60 1.37 -19.44 -1.92
CA PRO A 60 2.57 -19.76 -1.16
C PRO A 60 3.51 -18.57 -0.96
N THR A 61 3.73 -17.74 -2.00
CA THR A 61 4.58 -16.55 -1.92
C THR A 61 4.01 -15.54 -0.94
N LEU A 62 2.69 -15.30 -1.00
CA LEU A 62 2.01 -14.40 -0.06
C LEU A 62 2.12 -14.90 1.38
N GLU A 63 1.94 -16.21 1.62
CA GLU A 63 2.04 -16.80 2.96
C GLU A 63 3.44 -16.66 3.55
N ILE A 64 4.49 -16.93 2.74
CA ILE A 64 5.88 -16.76 3.18
C ILE A 64 6.17 -15.29 3.50
N ALA A 65 5.74 -14.37 2.63
CA ALA A 65 5.96 -12.95 2.85
C ALA A 65 5.27 -12.46 4.14
N LEU A 66 4.00 -12.85 4.36
CA LEU A 66 3.27 -12.52 5.58
C LEU A 66 3.99 -13.02 6.84
N LEU A 67 4.49 -14.26 6.84
CA LEU A 67 5.24 -14.81 7.96
C LEU A 67 6.55 -14.04 8.23
N GLN A 68 7.30 -13.68 7.19
CA GLN A 68 8.54 -12.90 7.35
C GLN A 68 8.27 -11.49 7.87
N VAL A 69 7.22 -10.84 7.36
CA VAL A 69 6.83 -9.49 7.76
C VAL A 69 6.34 -9.49 9.20
N GLU A 70 5.51 -10.46 9.59
CA GLU A 70 5.07 -10.59 10.98
C GLU A 70 6.26 -10.75 11.92
N GLU A 71 7.21 -11.66 11.62
CA GLU A 71 8.35 -11.89 12.51
C GLU A 71 9.29 -10.68 12.58
N TYR A 72 9.55 -10.00 11.46
CA TYR A 72 10.43 -8.83 11.41
C TYR A 72 9.86 -7.66 12.25
N PHE A 73 8.58 -7.33 12.05
CA PHE A 73 7.96 -6.14 12.64
C PHE A 73 7.38 -6.38 14.05
N LYS A 74 7.35 -7.63 14.52
CA LYS A 74 6.84 -8.02 15.84
C LYS A 74 7.51 -7.26 16.99
N SER A 75 8.82 -7.07 16.92
CA SER A 75 9.59 -6.39 17.98
C SER A 75 9.23 -4.90 18.12
N GLU A 76 8.73 -4.29 17.05
CA GLU A 76 8.29 -2.88 17.01
C GLU A 76 6.81 -2.70 17.39
N GLY A 77 6.11 -3.80 17.69
CA GLY A 77 4.67 -3.83 17.92
C GLY A 77 3.87 -3.43 16.67
N LEU A 78 4.42 -3.72 15.49
CA LEU A 78 3.80 -3.47 14.19
C LEU A 78 3.31 -4.80 13.60
N GLY A 79 2.23 -4.75 12.82
CA GLY A 79 1.64 -5.91 12.16
C GLY A 79 0.97 -5.53 10.84
N VAL A 80 0.42 -6.52 10.17
CA VAL A 80 -0.28 -6.33 8.89
C VAL A 80 -1.62 -5.63 9.14
N VAL A 81 -1.76 -4.42 8.62
CA VAL A 81 -2.98 -3.58 8.77
C VAL A 81 -3.74 -3.40 7.46
N GLY A 82 -3.24 -3.94 6.36
CA GLY A 82 -3.92 -3.81 5.07
C GLY A 82 -3.13 -4.34 3.89
N TYR A 83 -3.65 -4.01 2.71
CA TYR A 83 -3.12 -4.42 1.41
C TYR A 83 -3.18 -3.25 0.44
N TYR A 84 -2.26 -3.18 -0.52
CA TYR A 84 -2.37 -2.25 -1.63
C TYR A 84 -2.31 -2.96 -2.97
N HIS A 85 -2.91 -2.34 -3.97
CA HIS A 85 -2.96 -2.87 -5.33
C HIS A 85 -2.95 -1.73 -6.35
N ALA A 86 -2.27 -1.93 -7.46
CA ALA A 86 -2.48 -1.14 -8.67
C ALA A 86 -2.93 -2.08 -9.79
N ASN A 87 -3.99 -1.70 -10.49
CA ASN A 87 -4.51 -2.46 -11.61
C ASN A 87 -3.55 -2.37 -12.81
N GLU A 88 -3.50 -3.43 -13.63
CA GLU A 88 -2.70 -3.46 -14.87
C GLU A 88 -3.22 -2.45 -15.92
N ARG A 89 -4.54 -2.30 -16.00
CA ARG A 89 -5.17 -1.38 -16.95
C ARG A 89 -5.14 0.05 -16.42
N TYR A 90 -4.73 0.97 -17.28
CA TYR A 90 -4.62 2.39 -16.95
C TYR A 90 -5.96 3.04 -16.58
N ASP A 91 -7.06 2.61 -17.20
CA ASP A 91 -8.40 3.17 -17.01
C ASP A 91 -9.27 2.39 -16.01
N ASP A 92 -8.76 1.29 -15.46
CA ASP A 92 -9.45 0.48 -14.46
C ASP A 92 -9.20 1.02 -13.05
N SER A 93 -10.25 1.55 -12.45
CA SER A 93 -10.26 2.10 -11.08
C SER A 93 -11.11 1.28 -10.13
N ASP A 94 -11.50 0.06 -10.53
CA ASP A 94 -12.32 -0.81 -9.72
C ASP A 94 -11.47 -1.72 -8.83
N LEU A 95 -11.96 -1.96 -7.61
CA LEU A 95 -11.34 -2.91 -6.70
C LEU A 95 -11.67 -4.35 -7.13
N GLY A 96 -10.65 -5.07 -7.61
CA GLY A 96 -10.73 -6.46 -8.06
C GLY A 96 -11.08 -7.48 -6.96
N ASN A 97 -11.62 -8.64 -7.37
CA ASN A 97 -12.05 -9.70 -6.46
C ASN A 97 -10.91 -10.35 -5.67
N VAL A 98 -9.72 -10.45 -6.25
CA VAL A 98 -8.54 -11.01 -5.55
C VAL A 98 -8.16 -10.10 -4.38
N SER A 99 -8.05 -8.78 -4.61
CA SER A 99 -7.78 -7.78 -3.58
C SER A 99 -8.81 -7.83 -2.45
N LYS A 100 -10.10 -7.99 -2.78
CA LYS A 100 -11.17 -8.17 -1.77
C LYS A 100 -10.97 -9.44 -0.94
N LYS A 101 -10.62 -10.57 -1.54
CA LYS A 101 -10.35 -11.83 -0.83
C LYS A 101 -9.13 -11.74 0.10
N ILE A 102 -8.06 -11.10 -0.35
CA ILE A 102 -6.87 -10.87 0.47
C ILE A 102 -7.23 -9.96 1.65
N GLY A 103 -7.90 -8.84 1.38
CA GLY A 103 -8.40 -7.96 2.44
C GLY A 103 -9.34 -8.69 3.40
N ASP A 104 -10.20 -9.58 2.91
CA ASP A 104 -11.08 -10.39 3.76
C ASP A 104 -10.28 -11.25 4.73
N GLN A 105 -9.19 -11.85 4.26
CA GLN A 105 -8.29 -12.65 5.09
C GLN A 105 -7.59 -11.78 6.14
N ILE A 106 -7.03 -10.63 5.76
CA ILE A 106 -6.39 -9.69 6.69
C ILE A 106 -7.40 -9.21 7.73
N SER A 107 -8.63 -8.89 7.31
CA SER A 107 -9.69 -8.38 8.20
C SER A 107 -10.15 -9.36 9.29
N ARG A 108 -9.83 -10.66 9.16
CA ARG A 108 -10.09 -11.66 10.20
C ARG A 108 -9.17 -11.49 11.40
N TYR A 109 -7.96 -10.99 11.18
CA TYR A 109 -6.93 -10.76 12.21
C TYR A 109 -6.88 -9.29 12.63
N PHE A 110 -7.14 -8.37 11.69
CA PHE A 110 -7.18 -6.93 11.92
C PHE A 110 -8.49 -6.33 11.40
N PRO A 111 -9.56 -6.21 12.22
CA PRO A 111 -10.89 -5.81 11.75
C PRO A 111 -10.96 -4.47 11.02
N GLN A 112 -10.06 -3.54 11.35
CA GLN A 112 -9.92 -2.21 10.73
C GLN A 112 -9.02 -2.23 9.48
N ALA A 113 -8.88 -3.39 8.81
CA ALA A 113 -8.01 -3.51 7.64
C ALA A 113 -8.40 -2.56 6.50
N ALA A 114 -7.40 -1.93 5.91
CA ALA A 114 -7.53 -1.08 4.73
C ALA A 114 -7.11 -1.80 3.46
N ILE A 115 -7.75 -1.46 2.34
CA ILE A 115 -7.19 -1.68 1.01
C ILE A 115 -6.91 -0.33 0.36
N LEU A 116 -5.67 -0.12 -0.09
CA LEU A 116 -5.30 1.05 -0.89
C LEU A 116 -5.24 0.65 -2.36
N LEU A 117 -6.16 1.18 -3.17
CA LEU A 117 -6.14 1.03 -4.62
C LEU A 117 -5.42 2.23 -5.24
N LEU A 118 -4.31 1.99 -5.93
CA LEU A 118 -3.57 3.05 -6.62
C LEU A 118 -4.32 3.45 -7.90
N ASP A 119 -4.39 4.75 -8.15
CA ASP A 119 -5.04 5.32 -9.32
C ASP A 119 -4.00 5.65 -10.40
N ASN A 120 -3.97 4.85 -11.45
CA ASN A 120 -2.99 4.95 -12.54
C ASN A 120 -3.02 6.32 -13.27
N LYS A 121 -4.18 6.98 -13.35
CA LYS A 121 -4.30 8.32 -13.94
C LYS A 121 -3.64 9.36 -13.04
N LYS A 122 -3.85 9.25 -11.73
CA LYS A 122 -3.20 10.14 -10.75
C LYS A 122 -1.71 9.90 -10.64
N LEU A 123 -1.26 8.64 -10.73
CA LEU A 123 0.16 8.30 -10.79
C LEU A 123 0.85 9.01 -11.96
N GLU A 124 0.23 9.02 -13.14
CA GLU A 124 0.76 9.75 -14.29
C GLU A 124 0.74 11.28 -14.08
N ALA A 125 -0.34 11.82 -13.51
CA ALA A 125 -0.45 13.24 -13.22
C ALA A 125 0.61 13.73 -12.20
N LEU A 126 0.92 12.90 -11.20
CA LEU A 126 2.00 13.13 -10.23
C LEU A 126 3.36 13.21 -10.93
N GLN A 127 3.67 12.28 -11.85
CA GLN A 127 4.94 12.31 -12.60
C GLN A 127 5.10 13.58 -13.44
N LYS A 128 4.00 14.18 -13.89
CA LYS A 128 3.99 15.43 -14.67
C LYS A 128 3.99 16.69 -13.79
N GLY A 129 3.88 16.56 -12.46
CA GLY A 129 3.77 17.68 -11.53
C GLY A 129 2.44 18.44 -11.61
N ASN A 130 1.41 17.83 -12.23
CA ASN A 130 0.12 18.48 -12.49
C ASN A 130 -0.88 18.31 -11.34
N ASP A 131 -0.68 17.33 -10.47
CA ASP A 131 -1.52 17.05 -9.31
C ASP A 131 -0.63 16.71 -8.11
N THR A 132 -1.07 17.11 -6.92
CA THR A 132 -0.43 16.77 -5.63
C THR A 132 -1.37 15.97 -4.74
N SER A 133 -2.56 15.59 -5.23
CA SER A 133 -3.45 14.70 -4.52
C SER A 133 -2.84 13.30 -4.38
N PRO A 134 -3.10 12.59 -3.27
CA PRO A 134 -2.65 11.20 -3.14
C PRO A 134 -3.19 10.36 -4.29
N ALA A 135 -2.30 9.59 -4.95
CA ALA A 135 -2.67 8.68 -6.04
C ALA A 135 -3.22 7.33 -5.53
N VAL A 136 -3.93 7.36 -4.39
CA VAL A 136 -4.50 6.20 -3.73
C VAL A 136 -5.94 6.45 -3.34
N GLN A 137 -6.75 5.41 -3.44
CA GLN A 137 -8.13 5.37 -2.99
C GLN A 137 -8.21 4.38 -1.83
N LEU A 138 -8.76 4.82 -0.71
CA LEU A 138 -8.95 3.98 0.47
C LEU A 138 -10.25 3.19 0.35
N TYR A 139 -10.19 1.89 0.60
CA TYR A 139 -11.33 1.02 0.77
C TYR A 139 -11.33 0.41 2.18
N THR A 140 -12.51 0.40 2.80
CA THR A 140 -12.75 -0.18 4.13
C THR A 140 -14.01 -1.03 4.12
N LYS A 141 -14.16 -1.92 5.10
CA LYS A 141 -15.41 -2.67 5.28
C LYS A 141 -16.48 -1.80 5.93
N ASP A 142 -17.64 -1.74 5.30
CA ASP A 142 -18.84 -1.15 5.88
C ASP A 142 -19.49 -2.11 6.91
N ALA A 143 -20.59 -1.67 7.54
CA ALA A 143 -21.35 -2.50 8.48
C ALA A 143 -21.89 -3.81 7.88
N SER A 144 -22.03 -3.88 6.55
CA SER A 144 -22.42 -5.10 5.82
C SER A 144 -21.24 -6.03 5.51
N LYS A 145 -20.04 -5.69 5.99
CA LYS A 145 -18.77 -6.37 5.69
C LYS A 145 -18.37 -6.31 4.21
N SER A 146 -18.95 -5.37 3.45
CA SER A 146 -18.61 -5.13 2.06
C SER A 146 -17.53 -4.07 1.95
N TRP A 147 -16.58 -4.27 1.04
CA TRP A 147 -15.56 -3.26 0.72
C TRP A 147 -16.21 -2.07 0.00
N ARG A 148 -16.05 -0.87 0.57
CA ARG A 148 -16.51 0.41 0.03
C ARG A 148 -15.39 1.42 0.03
N GLN A 149 -15.40 2.30 -0.96
CA GLN A 149 -14.48 3.43 -0.99
C GLN A 149 -14.81 4.37 0.17
N ALA A 150 -13.83 4.61 1.03
CA ALA A 150 -13.89 5.49 2.17
C ALA A 150 -13.85 6.96 1.72
N GLY A 151 -14.61 7.84 2.38
CA GLY A 151 -14.64 9.28 2.10
C GLY A 151 -15.36 9.72 0.82
N ALA A 152 -16.23 8.87 0.26
CA ALA A 152 -17.12 9.26 -0.85
C ALA A 152 -18.15 10.33 -0.46
N ASP A 153 -18.35 10.53 0.85
CA ASP A 153 -19.30 11.42 1.52
C ASP A 153 -18.62 12.67 2.12
N SER A 154 -17.53 13.14 1.52
CA SER A 154 -16.81 14.40 1.81
C SER A 154 -15.90 14.43 3.06
N SER A 155 -15.81 13.35 3.85
CA SER A 155 -14.83 13.23 4.94
C SER A 155 -13.57 12.50 4.44
N SER A 156 -12.39 13.16 4.46
CA SER A 156 -11.15 12.47 4.07
C SER A 156 -10.74 11.51 5.20
N GLN A 157 -11.04 10.23 5.03
CA GLN A 157 -10.67 9.19 6.02
C GLN A 157 -9.20 8.76 5.92
N LEU A 158 -8.53 9.06 4.80
CA LEU A 158 -7.10 8.84 4.60
C LEU A 158 -6.36 10.17 4.66
N SER A 159 -5.25 10.21 5.41
CA SER A 159 -4.35 11.35 5.47
C SER A 159 -2.90 10.92 5.28
N LEU A 160 -2.11 11.73 4.56
CA LEU A 160 -0.65 11.62 4.57
C LEU A 160 -0.16 12.30 5.85
N LYS A 161 0.51 11.54 6.72
CA LYS A 161 0.93 12.05 8.04
C LYS A 161 1.91 13.22 7.90
N GLU A 162 2.83 13.14 6.95
CA GLU A 162 3.80 14.19 6.63
C GLU A 162 3.39 14.94 5.35
N PRO A 163 3.16 16.26 5.41
CA PRO A 163 2.79 17.07 4.24
C PRO A 163 3.88 17.12 3.15
N SER A 164 5.13 16.86 3.51
CA SER A 164 6.28 16.85 2.60
C SER A 164 6.34 15.62 1.70
N ALA A 165 5.49 14.62 1.91
CA ALA A 165 5.61 13.33 1.23
C ALA A 165 5.61 13.44 -0.31
N ASN A 166 4.79 14.32 -0.87
CA ASN A 166 4.77 14.56 -2.32
C ASN A 166 6.03 15.25 -2.84
N VAL A 167 6.62 16.16 -2.06
CA VAL A 167 7.88 16.83 -2.44
C VAL A 167 9.01 15.81 -2.49
N VAL A 168 9.11 14.96 -1.46
CA VAL A 168 10.12 13.89 -1.41
C VAL A 168 9.85 12.85 -2.49
N LEU A 169 8.59 12.48 -2.74
CA LEU A 169 8.23 11.58 -3.84
C LEU A 169 8.71 12.12 -5.20
N LEU A 170 8.49 13.40 -5.48
CA LEU A 170 8.91 14.02 -6.73
C LEU A 170 10.44 14.00 -6.89
N ASP A 171 11.18 14.24 -5.81
CA ASP A 171 12.64 14.10 -5.79
C ASP A 171 13.07 12.68 -6.16
N TYR A 172 12.47 11.66 -5.54
CA TYR A 172 12.78 10.25 -5.83
C TYR A 172 12.42 9.83 -7.26
N ILE A 173 11.34 10.38 -7.81
CA ILE A 173 10.97 10.17 -9.22
C ILE A 173 12.02 10.81 -10.14
N SER A 174 12.42 12.05 -9.88
CA SER A 174 13.36 12.80 -10.71
C SER A 174 14.79 12.27 -10.66
N THR A 175 15.20 11.71 -9.52
CA THR A 175 16.50 11.06 -9.31
C THR A 175 16.51 9.59 -9.71
N GLU A 176 15.39 9.09 -10.24
CA GLU A 176 15.19 7.70 -10.67
C GLU A 176 15.43 6.63 -9.59
N LYS A 177 15.42 7.01 -8.29
CA LYS A 177 15.55 6.07 -7.16
C LYS A 177 14.53 4.94 -7.18
N GLY A 178 13.37 5.16 -7.80
CA GLY A 178 12.34 4.13 -7.98
C GLY A 178 12.82 2.87 -8.74
N LYS A 179 13.91 2.96 -9.53
CA LYS A 179 14.49 1.79 -10.21
C LYS A 179 15.13 0.79 -9.23
N GLU A 180 15.52 1.25 -8.06
CA GLU A 180 16.18 0.45 -7.02
C GLU A 180 15.18 -0.27 -6.11
N ILE A 181 13.88 0.07 -6.18
CA ILE A 181 12.87 -0.58 -5.36
C ILE A 181 12.84 -2.08 -5.66
N VAL A 182 12.95 -2.89 -4.62
CA VAL A 182 12.88 -4.35 -4.65
C VAL A 182 11.53 -4.78 -4.10
N ASP A 183 10.86 -5.70 -4.79
CA ASP A 183 9.71 -6.40 -4.24
C ASP A 183 10.05 -7.83 -3.81
N PHE A 184 9.08 -8.53 -3.24
CA PHE A 184 9.30 -9.88 -2.73
C PHE A 184 9.58 -10.89 -3.86
N ASP A 185 8.99 -10.72 -5.04
CA ASP A 185 9.32 -11.52 -6.23
C ASP A 185 10.80 -11.33 -6.61
N ASP A 186 11.29 -10.09 -6.68
CA ASP A 186 12.71 -9.78 -6.91
C ASP A 186 13.63 -10.47 -5.90
N HIS A 187 13.25 -10.49 -4.62
CA HIS A 187 13.99 -11.13 -3.53
C HIS A 187 13.97 -12.67 -3.63
N LEU A 188 12.87 -13.27 -4.07
CA LEU A 188 12.80 -14.72 -4.28
C LEU A 188 13.69 -15.17 -5.43
N ASP A 189 13.84 -14.34 -6.47
CA ASP A 189 14.77 -14.59 -7.56
C ASP A 189 16.23 -14.39 -7.14
N ASP A 190 16.50 -13.41 -6.27
CA ASP A 190 17.83 -13.12 -5.70
C ASP A 190 17.73 -12.67 -4.24
N ILE A 191 18.02 -13.61 -3.32
CA ILE A 191 17.93 -13.41 -1.86
C ILE A 191 18.85 -12.31 -1.32
N SER A 192 19.79 -11.81 -2.12
CA SER A 192 20.66 -10.68 -1.73
C SER A 192 19.96 -9.33 -1.85
N LYS A 193 18.84 -9.25 -2.60
CA LYS A 193 18.05 -8.02 -2.74
C LYS A 193 17.19 -7.79 -1.50
N ASP A 194 17.25 -6.60 -0.92
CA ASP A 194 16.50 -6.25 0.30
C ASP A 194 15.06 -5.80 -0.01
N TRP A 195 14.07 -6.67 0.27
CA TRP A 195 12.65 -6.34 0.13
C TRP A 195 12.14 -5.30 1.14
N LEU A 196 12.87 -5.04 2.23
CA LEU A 196 12.52 -3.95 3.17
C LEU A 196 12.84 -2.58 2.58
N ASN A 197 13.73 -2.53 1.57
CA ASN A 197 14.18 -1.33 0.90
C ASN A 197 14.79 -0.30 1.85
N ALA A 198 15.50 -0.73 2.90
CA ALA A 198 15.93 0.15 3.99
C ALA A 198 16.88 1.26 3.51
N ASP A 199 17.74 0.96 2.53
CA ASP A 199 18.76 1.88 2.01
C ASP A 199 18.19 3.03 1.16
N ILE A 200 17.01 2.84 0.56
CA ILE A 200 16.40 3.82 -0.34
C ILE A 200 15.90 5.05 0.43
N PHE A 201 15.51 4.85 1.69
CA PHE A 201 14.85 5.85 2.55
C PHE A 201 15.73 6.38 3.69
N LYS A 202 17.06 6.23 3.58
CA LYS A 202 18.05 6.77 4.52
C LYS A 202 18.28 8.26 4.36
#